data_AF-A0A2D4MCA1-F1
#
_entry.id   AF-A0A2D4MCA1-F1
#
_cell.length_a   1.000
_cell.length_b   1.000
_cell.length_c   1.000
_cell.angle_alpha   90.00
_cell.angle_beta   90.00
_cell.angle_gamma   90.00
#
_symmetry.space_group_name_H-M   'P 1'
#
loop_
_entity.id
_entity.type
_entity.pdbx_description
1 polymer ?
#
loop_
_entity_poly.entity_id
_entity_poly.type
_entity_poly.pdbx_seq_one_letter_code
_entity_poly.pdbx_strand_id
1 'polypeptide(L)'
;EQRLQMVEKRTEKTERKLELVGQRMQERDKEVENSLIQLEMERASFYLRFQNMVETKEEDLTDIMAETIAITLQREKSEIINELDKVYRVYTNYARRFRLPRE
;
A
#
# COMPACT_ATOMS: atom_id res chain seq x y z
N GLU A 1 -12.04 41.44 40.53
CA GLU A 1 -11.40 40.15 40.84
C GLU A 1 -12.26 38.91 40.55
N GLN A 2 -13.48 38.76 41.11
CA GLN A 2 -14.28 37.53 40.93
C GLN A 2 -14.57 37.12 39.47
N ARG A 3 -14.81 38.09 38.58
CA ARG A 3 -15.00 37.81 37.14
C ARG A 3 -13.72 37.32 36.44
N LEU A 4 -12.56 37.82 36.84
CA LEU A 4 -11.26 37.39 36.31
C LEU A 4 -10.96 35.95 36.72
N GLN A 5 -11.15 35.61 38.01
CA GLN A 5 -10.95 34.24 38.51
C GLN A 5 -11.89 33.22 37.84
N MET A 6 -13.11 33.62 37.48
CA MET A 6 -14.03 32.76 36.75
C MET A 6 -13.58 32.50 35.31
N VAL A 7 -12.97 33.51 34.65
CA VAL A 7 -12.40 33.38 33.31
C VAL A 7 -11.17 32.49 33.36
N GLU A 8 -10.25 32.68 34.32
CA GLU A 8 -9.07 31.82 34.50
C GLU A 8 -9.43 30.35 34.71
N LYS A 9 -10.41 30.04 35.57
CA LYS A 9 -10.88 28.66 35.74
C LYS A 9 -11.49 28.06 34.47
N ARG A 10 -12.11 28.90 33.61
CA ARG A 10 -12.65 28.44 32.32
C ARG A 10 -11.55 28.23 31.30
N THR A 11 -10.52 29.06 31.27
CA THR A 11 -9.37 28.91 30.36
C THR A 11 -8.57 27.66 30.74
N GLU A 12 -8.23 27.45 32.01
CA GLU A 12 -7.53 26.24 32.48
C GLU A 12 -8.32 24.96 32.13
N LYS A 13 -9.64 24.97 32.31
CA LYS A 13 -10.50 23.83 31.95
C LYS A 13 -10.52 23.58 30.45
N THR A 14 -10.40 24.63 29.65
CA THR A 14 -10.35 24.54 28.18
C THR A 14 -9.00 24.03 27.71
N GLU A 15 -7.90 24.50 28.28
CA GLU A 15 -6.54 24.03 28.00
C GLU A 15 -6.39 22.54 28.29
N ARG A 16 -6.83 22.07 29.46
CA ARG A 16 -6.80 20.62 29.78
C ARG A 16 -7.61 19.78 28.78
N LYS A 17 -8.75 20.31 28.31
CA LYS A 17 -9.54 19.61 27.28
C LYS A 17 -8.84 19.59 25.94
N LEU A 18 -8.16 20.67 25.56
CA LEU A 18 -7.37 20.75 24.33
C LEU A 18 -6.19 19.77 24.36
N GLU A 19 -5.48 19.69 25.49
CA GLU A 19 -4.40 18.70 25.69
C GLU A 19 -4.92 17.27 25.53
N LEU A 20 -6.06 16.94 26.16
CA LEU A 20 -6.69 15.61 26.02
C LEU A 20 -7.16 15.32 24.58
N VAL A 21 -7.60 16.33 23.84
CA VAL A 21 -7.92 16.18 22.41
C VAL A 21 -6.65 15.93 21.60
N GLY A 22 -5.57 16.67 21.88
CA GLY A 22 -4.28 16.50 21.21
C GLY A 22 -3.70 15.10 21.42
N GLN A 23 -3.73 14.59 22.65
CA GLN A 23 -3.29 13.22 22.96
C GLN A 23 -4.09 12.17 22.19
N ARG A 24 -5.43 12.27 22.21
CA ARG A 24 -6.29 11.33 21.46
C ARG A 24 -6.09 11.41 19.94
N MET A 25 -5.77 12.59 19.42
CA MET A 25 -5.45 12.76 18.01
C MET A 25 -4.15 12.06 17.65
N GLN A 26 -3.10 12.23 18.45
CA GLN A 26 -1.82 11.53 18.25
C GLN A 26 -1.98 10.00 18.31
N GLU A 27 -2.81 9.49 19.23
CA GLU A 27 -3.13 8.06 19.31
C GLU A 27 -3.83 7.55 18.05
N ARG A 28 -4.81 8.31 17.54
CA ARG A 28 -5.53 7.99 16.29
C ARG A 28 -4.62 8.03 15.07
N ASP A 29 -3.75 9.04 14.97
CA ASP A 29 -2.81 9.16 13.86
C ASP A 29 -1.86 7.95 13.84
N LYS A 30 -1.38 7.52 15.00
CA LYS A 30 -0.55 6.31 15.13
C LYS A 30 -1.31 5.03 14.76
N GLU A 31 -2.57 4.91 15.14
CA GLU A 31 -3.43 3.78 14.76
C GLU A 31 -3.62 3.71 13.23
N VAL A 32 -3.85 4.86 12.60
CA VAL A 32 -3.99 4.99 11.14
C VAL A 32 -2.67 4.64 10.45
N GLU A 33 -1.54 5.17 10.93
CA GLU A 33 -0.21 4.87 10.38
C GLU A 33 0.09 3.36 10.47
N ASN A 34 -0.17 2.73 11.61
CA ASN A 34 0.01 1.28 11.77
C ASN A 34 -0.89 0.49 10.82
N SER A 35 -2.15 0.91 10.66
CA SER A 35 -3.08 0.26 9.73
C SER A 35 -2.62 0.38 8.28
N LEU A 36 -2.08 1.56 7.91
CA LEU A 36 -1.50 1.79 6.59
C LEU A 36 -0.28 0.89 6.37
N ILE A 37 0.64 0.81 7.34
CA ILE A 37 1.81 -0.07 7.27
C ILE A 37 1.36 -1.53 7.09
N GLN A 38 0.37 -1.99 7.84
CA GLN A 38 -0.13 -3.36 7.69
C GLN A 38 -0.70 -3.61 6.30
N LEU A 39 -1.53 -2.70 5.78
CA LEU A 39 -2.08 -2.80 4.42
C LEU A 39 -0.97 -2.80 3.36
N GLU A 40 0.06 -1.99 3.55
CA GLU A 40 1.23 -1.95 2.66
C GLU A 40 2.05 -3.24 2.73
N MET A 41 2.21 -3.83 3.92
CA MET A 41 2.87 -5.13 4.09
C MET A 41 2.07 -6.27 3.45
N GLU A 42 0.75 -6.30 3.66
CA GLU A 42 -0.15 -7.25 3.01
C GLU A 42 -0.09 -7.09 1.49
N ARG A 43 -0.12 -5.86 0.98
CA ARG A 43 0.05 -5.56 -0.45
C ARG A 43 1.42 -6.03 -0.96
N ALA A 44 2.50 -5.76 -0.22
CA ALA A 44 3.86 -6.18 -0.56
C ALA A 44 4.01 -7.70 -0.64
N SER A 45 3.19 -8.47 0.09
CA SER A 45 3.22 -9.93 0.03
C SER A 45 2.73 -10.51 -1.30
N PHE A 46 1.96 -9.73 -2.08
CA PHE A 46 1.46 -10.13 -3.40
C PHE A 46 2.41 -9.76 -4.55
N TYR A 47 3.36 -8.84 -4.32
CA TYR A 47 4.39 -8.54 -5.31
C TYR A 47 5.47 -9.62 -5.27
N LEU A 48 5.65 -10.33 -6.39
CA LEU A 48 6.78 -11.23 -6.59
C LEU A 48 8.05 -10.39 -6.71
N ARG A 49 8.74 -10.14 -5.58
CA ARG A 49 10.15 -9.75 -5.62
C ARG A 49 10.96 -10.98 -6.00
N PHE A 50 11.44 -11.03 -7.24
CA PHE A 50 12.43 -12.00 -7.65
C PHE A 50 13.71 -11.77 -6.84
N GLN A 51 13.88 -12.55 -5.77
CA GLN A 51 15.08 -12.47 -4.95
C GLN A 51 16.30 -12.83 -5.81
N ASN A 52 17.37 -12.05 -5.66
CA ASN A 52 18.63 -12.21 -6.39
C ASN A 52 18.57 -11.89 -7.90
N MET A 53 17.60 -11.10 -8.35
CA MET A 53 17.64 -10.46 -9.66
C MET A 53 18.25 -9.06 -9.56
N VAL A 54 19.26 -8.79 -10.38
CA VAL A 54 19.84 -7.45 -10.50
C VAL A 54 18.86 -6.62 -11.32
N GLU A 55 18.25 -5.61 -10.69
CA GLU A 55 17.39 -4.67 -11.39
C GLU A 55 18.25 -3.62 -12.12
N THR A 56 18.05 -3.47 -13.42
CA THR A 56 18.66 -2.44 -14.25
C THR A 56 17.60 -1.54 -14.88
N LYS A 57 17.99 -0.28 -15.14
CA LYS A 57 17.08 0.68 -15.77
C LYS A 57 16.78 0.20 -17.20
N GLU A 58 15.50 0.27 -17.59
CA GLU A 58 15.00 -0.17 -18.92
C GLU A 58 14.94 -1.69 -19.12
N GLU A 59 14.94 -2.48 -18.04
CA GLU A 59 14.69 -3.92 -18.14
C GLU A 59 13.31 -4.26 -18.68
N ASP A 60 13.28 -5.23 -19.60
CA ASP A 60 12.06 -5.89 -19.99
C ASP A 60 11.70 -6.95 -18.94
N LEU A 61 10.95 -6.52 -17.92
CA LEU A 61 10.42 -7.40 -16.88
C LEU A 61 9.59 -8.56 -17.46
N THR A 62 8.93 -8.36 -18.60
CA THR A 62 8.13 -9.42 -19.24
C THR A 62 9.04 -10.52 -19.77
N ASP A 63 10.13 -10.14 -20.42
CA ASP A 63 11.10 -11.10 -20.95
C ASP A 63 11.80 -11.89 -19.84
N ILE A 64 12.22 -11.17 -18.78
CA ILE A 64 12.83 -11.76 -17.58
C ILE A 64 11.89 -12.77 -16.89
N MET A 65 10.63 -12.39 -16.67
CA MET A 65 9.64 -13.26 -16.05
C MET A 65 9.37 -14.48 -16.93
N ALA A 66 9.22 -14.27 -18.23
CA ALA A 66 8.99 -15.35 -19.18
C ALA A 66 10.16 -16.33 -19.22
N GLU A 67 11.39 -15.84 -19.27
CA GLU A 67 12.60 -16.66 -19.26
C GLU A 67 12.74 -17.45 -17.96
N THR A 68 12.55 -16.81 -16.80
CA THR A 68 12.63 -17.46 -15.48
C THR A 68 11.60 -18.58 -15.34
N ILE A 69 10.36 -18.33 -15.75
CA ILE A 69 9.29 -19.33 -15.71
C ILE A 69 9.54 -20.45 -16.73
N ALA A 70 9.99 -20.11 -17.94
CA ALA A 70 10.31 -21.08 -18.99
C ALA A 70 11.41 -22.06 -18.54
N ILE A 71 12.49 -21.55 -17.93
CA ILE A 71 13.56 -22.35 -17.34
C ILE A 71 13.01 -23.25 -16.23
N THR A 72 12.24 -22.69 -15.30
CA THR A 72 11.71 -23.41 -14.13
C THR A 72 10.75 -24.53 -14.53
N LEU A 73 9.89 -24.27 -15.51
CA LEU A 73 8.88 -25.22 -15.98
C LEU A 73 9.36 -26.10 -17.15
N GLN A 74 10.59 -25.88 -17.64
CA GLN A 74 11.16 -26.54 -18.82
C GLN A 74 10.23 -26.44 -20.05
N ARG A 75 9.73 -25.22 -20.31
CA ARG A 75 8.83 -24.90 -21.43
C ARG A 75 9.45 -23.84 -22.33
N GLU A 76 8.87 -23.69 -23.52
CA GLU A 76 9.29 -22.65 -24.46
C GLU A 76 8.93 -21.25 -23.95
N LYS A 77 9.89 -20.31 -24.04
CA LYS A 77 9.68 -18.91 -23.60
C LYS A 77 8.48 -18.26 -24.30
N SER A 78 8.34 -18.52 -25.60
CA SER A 78 7.23 -17.99 -26.41
C SER A 78 5.85 -18.47 -25.93
N GLU A 79 5.78 -19.70 -25.42
CA GLU A 79 4.57 -20.24 -24.83
C GLU A 79 4.20 -19.51 -23.53
N ILE A 80 5.19 -19.27 -22.67
CA ILE A 80 5.01 -18.54 -21.41
C ILE A 80 4.54 -17.10 -21.67
N ILE A 81 5.15 -16.40 -22.65
CA ILE A 81 4.74 -15.03 -23.02
C ILE A 81 3.25 -15.01 -23.41
N ASN A 82 2.81 -15.97 -24.24
CA ASN A 82 1.41 -16.05 -24.66
C ASN A 82 0.45 -16.31 -23.49
N GLU A 83 0.84 -17.14 -22.51
CA GLU A 83 0.03 -17.37 -21.31
C GLU A 83 -0.02 -16.15 -20.40
N LEU A 84 1.09 -15.44 -20.20
CA LEU A 84 1.14 -14.19 -19.45
C LEU A 84 0.22 -13.13 -20.07
N ASP A 85 0.23 -13.00 -21.40
CA ASP A 85 -0.62 -12.04 -22.12
C ASP A 85 -2.12 -12.36 -21.96
N LYS A 86 -2.49 -13.65 -21.96
CA LYS A 86 -3.86 -14.09 -21.67
C LYS A 86 -4.30 -13.71 -20.26
N VAL A 87 -3.45 -13.96 -19.26
CA VAL A 87 -3.74 -13.61 -17.85
C VAL A 87 -3.92 -12.10 -17.72
N TYR A 88 -3.02 -11.31 -18.30
CA TYR A 88 -3.10 -9.85 -18.29
C TYR A 88 -4.40 -9.33 -18.92
N ARG A 89 -4.80 -9.92 -20.06
CA ARG A 89 -6.07 -9.57 -20.73
C ARG A 89 -7.29 -9.89 -19.88
N VAL A 90 -7.31 -11.05 -19.22
CA VAL A 90 -8.40 -11.44 -18.32
C VAL A 90 -8.49 -10.46 -17.15
N TYR A 91 -7.37 -10.15 -16.50
CA TYR A 91 -7.32 -9.20 -15.39
C TYR A 91 -7.77 -7.80 -15.81
N THR A 92 -7.24 -7.29 -16.92
CA THR A 92 -7.60 -5.97 -17.46
C THR A 92 -9.10 -5.85 -17.74
N ASN A 93 -9.70 -6.90 -18.32
CA ASN A 93 -11.13 -6.95 -18.57
C ASN A 93 -11.95 -6.99 -17.28
N TYR A 94 -11.49 -7.77 -16.29
CA TYR A 94 -12.10 -7.82 -14.96
C TYR A 94 -12.06 -6.44 -14.30
N ALA A 95 -10.89 -5.83 -14.16
CA ALA A 95 -10.72 -4.51 -13.56
C ALA A 95 -11.58 -3.45 -14.25
N ARG A 96 -11.63 -3.46 -15.60
CA ARG A 96 -12.49 -2.55 -16.37
C ARG A 96 -13.98 -2.77 -16.07
N ARG A 97 -14.45 -4.02 -16.03
CA ARG A 97 -15.87 -4.36 -15.79
C ARG A 97 -16.32 -3.92 -14.40
N PHE A 98 -15.46 -4.08 -13.40
CA PHE A 98 -15.77 -3.78 -12.01
C PHE A 98 -15.32 -2.39 -11.55
N ARG A 99 -14.77 -1.57 -12.47
CA ARG A 99 -14.27 -0.20 -12.18
C ARG A 99 -13.26 -0.18 -11.03
N LEU A 100 -12.39 -1.18 -10.99
CA LEU A 100 -11.31 -1.23 -10.01
C LEU A 100 -10.25 -0.17 -10.35
N PRO A 101 -9.57 0.41 -9.34
CA PRO A 101 -8.39 1.22 -9.57
C PRO A 101 -7.40 0.45 -10.43
N ARG A 102 -6.76 1.13 -11.38
CA ARG A 102 -5.60 0.57 -12.07
C ARG A 102 -4.43 0.64 -11.10
N GLU A 103 -3.74 -0.48 -10.93
CA GLU A 103 -2.43 -0.54 -10.29
C GLU A 103 -1.40 0.27 -11.08
#